data_AF-A0AAW5EBW5-F1
#
_entry.id   AF-A0AAW5EBW5-F1
#
_cell.length_a   1.000
_cell.length_b   1.000
_cell.length_c   1.000
_cell.angle_alpha   90.00
_cell.angle_beta   90.00
_cell.angle_gamma   90.00
#
_symmetry.space_group_name_H-M   'P 1'
#
loop_
_entity.id
_entity.type
_entity.pdbx_description
1 polymer ?
#
loop_
_entity_poly.entity_id
_entity_poly.type
_entity_poly.pdbx_seq_one_letter_code
_entity_poly.pdbx_strand_id
1 'polypeptide(L)'
;NFGFDKNSLKESFAHNFYNQKLNIDYNENVFVRYLSLTSFMLNKYFDPKDLAFKEDVFSVDEKLKQLLSEKMQLTKNKKNILIHVGSSEENKIYPKTKLALLCKLIIKEFPEIKIFLGWGNLKEYEFAKEVIELGAISQDNIEIAPKFSLEELIVFTKSM
;
A
#
# COMPACT_ATOMS: atom_id res chain seq x y z
N ASN A 1 2.39 -1.19 33.50
CA ASN A 1 2.09 -0.94 32.08
C ASN A 1 3.22 -0.12 31.46
N PHE A 2 3.40 -0.25 30.15
CA PHE A 2 4.52 0.32 29.41
C PHE A 2 3.97 1.28 28.34
N GLY A 3 4.71 2.34 28.05
CA GLY A 3 4.37 3.24 26.97
C GLY A 3 5.48 4.25 26.71
N PHE A 4 5.18 5.25 25.88
CA PHE A 4 6.09 6.34 25.57
C PHE A 4 6.02 7.45 26.63
N ASP A 5 7.10 8.19 26.80
CA ASP A 5 7.10 9.37 27.68
C ASP A 5 6.38 10.59 27.06
N LYS A 6 6.38 11.70 27.80
CA LYS A 6 5.72 12.96 27.40
C LYS A 6 6.19 13.49 26.04
N ASN A 7 7.49 13.39 25.75
CA ASN A 7 8.12 13.98 24.59
C ASN A 7 8.09 13.02 23.38
N SER A 8 7.88 11.73 23.64
CA SER A 8 7.80 10.67 22.65
C SER A 8 6.38 10.41 22.12
N LEU A 9 5.35 11.06 22.69
CA LEU A 9 3.95 10.89 22.29
C LEU A 9 3.47 12.04 21.39
N LYS A 10 2.56 11.71 20.46
CA LYS A 10 1.78 12.73 19.75
C LYS A 10 0.86 13.50 20.71
N GLU A 11 0.23 12.76 21.60
CA GLU A 11 -0.68 13.28 22.63
C GLU A 11 -0.01 13.12 23.99
N SER A 12 0.80 14.11 24.37
CA SER A 12 1.64 14.05 25.57
C SER A 12 0.89 13.68 26.84
N PHE A 13 -0.40 14.07 26.97
CA PHE A 13 -1.20 13.76 28.15
C PHE A 13 -1.32 12.25 28.45
N ALA A 14 -1.26 11.40 27.43
CA ALA A 14 -1.35 9.95 27.59
C ALA A 14 -0.20 9.34 28.42
N HIS A 15 0.93 10.05 28.56
CA HIS A 15 2.06 9.57 29.36
C HIS A 15 1.70 9.34 30.84
N ASN A 16 0.65 10.01 31.34
CA ASN A 16 0.21 9.91 32.73
C ASN A 16 -0.35 8.52 33.05
N PHE A 17 -0.79 7.78 32.03
CA PHE A 17 -1.33 6.44 32.19
C PHE A 17 -0.27 5.34 32.15
N TYR A 18 1.01 5.65 31.93
CA TYR A 18 2.09 4.65 31.87
C TYR A 18 3.00 4.71 33.11
N ASN A 19 3.28 3.56 33.71
CA ASN A 19 4.19 3.43 34.86
C ASN A 19 5.65 3.33 34.42
N GLN A 20 5.91 2.63 33.31
CA GLN A 20 7.23 2.50 32.70
C GLN A 20 7.23 3.18 31.33
N LYS A 21 8.21 4.04 31.09
CA LYS A 21 8.21 4.96 29.95
C LYS A 21 9.49 4.83 29.15
N LEU A 22 9.35 4.66 27.85
CA LEU A 22 10.45 4.73 26.90
C LEU A 22 10.52 6.16 26.33
N ASN A 23 11.70 6.76 26.42
CA ASN A 23 12.04 7.98 25.69
C ASN A 23 12.64 7.61 24.32
N ILE A 24 12.09 8.22 23.28
CA ILE A 24 12.53 8.13 21.88
C ILE A 24 11.99 9.35 21.10
N ASP A 25 12.71 9.84 20.10
CA ASP A 25 12.21 10.96 19.29
C ASP A 25 10.88 10.59 18.61
N TYR A 26 9.90 11.48 18.68
CA TYR A 26 8.63 11.31 17.98
C TYR A 26 8.82 11.22 16.46
N ASN A 27 9.81 11.92 15.93
CA ASN A 27 10.11 11.97 14.49
C ASN A 27 10.91 10.76 13.99
N GLU A 28 11.31 9.85 14.88
CA GLU A 28 11.97 8.61 14.50
C GLU A 28 11.02 7.72 13.68
N ASN A 29 11.59 6.83 12.86
CA ASN A 29 10.84 5.89 12.05
C ASN A 29 9.85 5.08 12.92
N VAL A 30 8.61 4.94 12.44
CA VAL A 30 7.53 4.29 13.19
C VAL A 30 7.86 2.84 13.59
N PHE A 31 8.58 2.10 12.75
CA PHE A 31 9.01 0.74 13.07
C PHE A 31 10.04 0.74 14.20
N VAL A 32 11.04 1.62 14.14
CA VAL A 32 12.05 1.78 15.21
C VAL A 32 11.37 2.10 16.53
N ARG A 33 10.41 3.04 16.51
CA ARG A 33 9.68 3.44 17.72
C ARG A 33 8.91 2.28 18.34
N TYR A 34 8.11 1.56 17.55
CA TYR A 34 7.29 0.48 18.09
C TYR A 34 8.10 -0.74 18.50
N LEU A 35 9.10 -1.15 17.70
CA LEU A 35 9.96 -2.27 18.06
C LEU A 35 10.84 -1.96 19.27
N SER A 36 11.30 -0.71 19.43
CA SER A 36 12.02 -0.28 20.64
C SER A 36 11.12 -0.34 21.87
N LEU A 37 9.85 0.08 21.75
CA LEU A 37 8.88 -0.01 22.85
C LEU A 37 8.60 -1.48 23.22
N THR A 38 8.40 -2.35 22.24
CA THR A 38 8.23 -3.80 22.47
C THR A 38 9.46 -4.40 23.14
N SER A 39 10.66 -4.03 22.68
CA SER A 39 11.92 -4.54 23.24
C SER A 39 12.16 -4.06 24.66
N PHE A 40 11.85 -2.79 24.95
CA PHE A 40 11.82 -2.23 26.30
C PHE A 40 10.84 -2.99 27.21
N MET A 41 9.63 -3.29 26.73
CA MET A 41 8.63 -4.06 27.48
C MET A 41 9.09 -5.49 27.78
N LEU A 42 9.72 -6.16 26.81
CA LEU A 42 10.17 -7.54 26.92
C LEU A 42 11.55 -7.69 27.58
N ASN A 43 12.20 -6.57 27.94
CA ASN A 43 13.59 -6.52 28.38
C ASN A 43 14.52 -7.28 27.41
N LYS A 44 14.35 -7.02 26.11
CA LYS A 44 15.15 -7.56 25.02
C LYS A 44 15.91 -6.44 24.32
N TYR A 45 17.02 -6.81 23.69
CA TYR A 45 17.76 -5.90 22.82
C TYR A 45 17.13 -5.88 21.42
N PHE A 46 17.11 -4.71 20.82
CA PHE A 46 16.72 -4.48 19.43
C PHE A 46 17.72 -3.52 18.80
N ASP A 47 18.29 -3.91 17.66
CA ASP A 47 19.11 -3.02 16.83
C ASP A 47 18.24 -2.49 15.68
N PRO A 48 18.06 -1.16 15.52
CA PRO A 48 17.39 -0.59 14.35
C PRO A 48 17.92 -1.09 12.99
N LYS A 49 19.18 -1.54 12.93
CA LYS A 49 19.75 -2.16 11.71
C LYS A 49 19.05 -3.44 11.30
N ASP A 50 18.42 -4.15 12.23
CA ASP A 50 17.68 -5.39 11.95
C ASP A 50 16.47 -5.15 11.04
N LEU A 51 15.97 -3.90 10.95
CA LEU A 51 14.89 -3.53 10.03
C LEU A 51 15.22 -3.75 8.55
N ALA A 52 16.51 -3.79 8.20
CA ALA A 52 16.95 -4.12 6.84
C ALA A 52 16.55 -5.55 6.42
N PHE A 53 16.32 -6.44 7.40
CA PHE A 53 15.98 -7.84 7.19
C PHE A 53 14.53 -8.16 7.56
N LYS A 54 13.65 -7.14 7.60
CA LYS A 54 12.24 -7.36 7.92
C LYS A 54 11.58 -8.32 6.92
N GLU A 55 10.84 -9.28 7.45
CA GLU A 55 10.04 -10.21 6.64
C GLU A 55 8.61 -9.69 6.45
N ASP A 56 7.93 -10.24 5.46
CA ASP A 56 6.51 -9.97 5.22
C ASP A 56 5.66 -10.51 6.38
N VAL A 57 4.87 -9.64 7.00
CA VAL A 57 4.00 -10.01 8.13
C VAL A 57 2.58 -10.39 7.72
N PHE A 58 2.18 -10.10 6.49
CA PHE A 58 0.86 -10.45 5.96
C PHE A 58 0.93 -11.78 5.19
N SER A 59 0.31 -12.81 5.76
CA SER A 59 0.13 -14.11 5.09
C SER A 59 -0.82 -13.98 3.91
N VAL A 60 -0.52 -14.72 2.83
CA VAL A 60 -1.40 -14.85 1.67
C VAL A 60 -2.14 -16.16 1.77
N ASP A 61 -3.45 -16.13 1.58
CA ASP A 61 -4.21 -17.35 1.27
C ASP A 61 -3.89 -17.76 -0.17
N GLU A 62 -3.12 -18.83 -0.33
CA GLU A 62 -2.70 -19.35 -1.63
C GLU A 62 -3.89 -19.81 -2.50
N LYS A 63 -4.99 -20.25 -1.90
CA LYS A 63 -6.21 -20.60 -2.66
C LYS A 63 -6.86 -19.35 -3.22
N LEU A 64 -6.98 -18.29 -2.42
CA LEU A 64 -7.49 -17.00 -2.88
C LEU A 64 -6.56 -16.41 -3.95
N LYS A 65 -5.25 -16.55 -3.78
CA LYS A 65 -4.23 -16.14 -4.76
C LYS A 65 -4.43 -16.80 -6.10
N GLN A 66 -4.59 -18.12 -6.11
CA GLN A 66 -4.85 -18.87 -7.34
C GLN A 66 -6.15 -18.42 -8.01
N LEU A 67 -7.25 -18.33 -7.23
CA LEU A 67 -8.55 -17.91 -7.75
C LEU A 67 -8.52 -16.50 -8.37
N LEU A 68 -7.89 -15.54 -7.69
CA LEU A 68 -7.75 -14.17 -8.21
C LEU A 68 -6.84 -14.13 -9.43
N SER A 69 -5.73 -14.87 -9.43
CA SER A 69 -4.80 -14.93 -10.56
C SER A 69 -5.47 -15.46 -11.83
N GLU A 70 -6.29 -16.50 -11.70
CA GLU A 70 -7.07 -17.07 -12.80
C GLU A 70 -8.17 -16.09 -13.27
N LYS A 71 -8.97 -15.56 -12.33
CA LYS A 71 -10.06 -14.62 -12.63
C LYS A 71 -9.58 -13.36 -13.35
N MET A 72 -8.45 -12.81 -12.90
CA MET A 72 -7.85 -11.59 -13.45
C MET A 72 -6.88 -11.88 -14.60
N GLN A 73 -6.67 -13.16 -14.93
CA GLN A 73 -5.83 -13.64 -16.03
C GLN A 73 -4.39 -13.12 -15.94
N LEU A 74 -3.84 -13.04 -14.71
CA LEU A 74 -2.54 -12.40 -14.45
C LEU A 74 -1.38 -13.08 -15.17
N THR A 75 -1.47 -14.39 -15.42
CA THR A 75 -0.44 -15.17 -16.12
C THR A 75 -0.45 -15.01 -17.64
N LYS A 76 -1.49 -14.38 -18.23
CA LYS A 76 -1.53 -14.13 -19.68
C LYS A 76 -0.56 -13.04 -20.12
N ASN A 77 -0.25 -12.10 -19.23
CA ASN A 77 0.61 -10.96 -19.53
C ASN A 77 2.03 -11.23 -19.05
N LYS A 78 3.02 -10.60 -19.68
CA LYS A 78 4.42 -10.76 -19.26
C LYS A 78 4.69 -10.09 -17.92
N LYS A 79 4.03 -8.94 -17.68
CA LYS A 79 4.04 -8.19 -16.42
C LYS A 79 2.71 -7.47 -16.23
N ASN A 80 2.34 -7.30 -14.98
CA ASN A 80 1.13 -6.59 -14.58
C ASN A 80 1.53 -5.39 -13.71
N ILE A 81 0.80 -4.28 -13.82
CA ILE A 81 1.02 -3.08 -13.01
C ILE A 81 -0.28 -2.73 -12.31
N LEU A 82 -0.27 -2.64 -10.99
CA LEU A 82 -1.37 -2.09 -10.20
C LEU A 82 -1.10 -0.61 -9.89
N ILE A 83 -2.05 0.27 -10.23
CA ILE A 83 -2.01 1.69 -9.90
C ILE A 83 -3.20 2.03 -9.02
N HIS A 84 -2.94 2.51 -7.80
CA HIS A 84 -3.96 3.12 -6.96
C HIS A 84 -4.20 4.56 -7.39
N VAL A 85 -5.43 4.88 -7.78
CA VAL A 85 -5.75 6.20 -8.37
C VAL A 85 -6.10 7.28 -7.34
N GLY A 86 -6.27 6.90 -6.07
CA GLY A 86 -6.79 7.76 -5.01
C GLY A 86 -5.84 8.02 -3.85
N SER A 87 -6.18 9.02 -3.06
CA SER A 87 -5.59 9.34 -1.76
C SER A 87 -6.65 10.01 -0.87
N SER A 88 -6.43 9.99 0.44
CA SER A 88 -7.31 10.68 1.40
C SER A 88 -7.27 12.20 1.26
N GLU A 89 -6.22 12.77 0.67
CA GLU A 89 -6.06 14.20 0.45
C GLU A 89 -5.95 14.51 -1.04
N GLU A 90 -6.74 15.49 -1.52
CA GLU A 90 -6.87 15.77 -2.95
C GLU A 90 -5.56 16.25 -3.60
N ASN A 91 -4.76 17.04 -2.88
CA ASN A 91 -3.47 17.53 -3.36
C ASN A 91 -2.39 16.42 -3.46
N LYS A 92 -2.64 15.24 -2.90
CA LYS A 92 -1.80 14.05 -3.04
C LYS A 92 -2.24 13.15 -4.21
N ILE A 93 -3.37 13.45 -4.85
CA ILE A 93 -3.87 12.69 -6.00
C ILE A 93 -3.14 13.17 -7.26
N TYR A 94 -2.54 12.23 -7.99
CA TYR A 94 -1.84 12.54 -9.23
C TYR A 94 -2.82 13.05 -10.30
N PRO A 95 -2.52 14.10 -11.08
CA PRO A 95 -3.47 14.65 -12.04
C PRO A 95 -3.93 13.63 -13.09
N LYS A 96 -5.25 13.49 -13.27
CA LYS A 96 -5.87 12.50 -14.18
C LYS A 96 -5.31 12.50 -15.60
N THR A 97 -5.10 13.70 -16.17
CA THR A 97 -4.56 13.87 -17.53
C THR A 97 -3.12 13.38 -17.65
N LYS A 98 -2.31 13.60 -16.61
CA LYS A 98 -0.93 13.09 -16.57
C LYS A 98 -0.92 11.59 -16.35
N LEU A 99 -1.84 11.04 -15.54
CA LEU A 99 -1.93 9.59 -15.34
C LEU A 99 -2.31 8.89 -16.65
N ALA A 100 -3.31 9.41 -17.35
CA ALA A 100 -3.72 8.92 -18.66
C ALA A 100 -2.56 8.91 -19.66
N LEU A 101 -1.79 10.00 -19.72
CA LEU A 101 -0.59 10.10 -20.56
C LEU A 101 0.47 9.06 -20.15
N LEU A 102 0.73 8.88 -18.85
CA LEU A 102 1.68 7.91 -18.34
C LEU A 102 1.29 6.48 -18.73
N CYS A 103 0.04 6.09 -18.48
CA CYS A 103 -0.48 4.77 -18.87
C CYS A 103 -0.31 4.53 -20.37
N LYS A 104 -0.67 5.53 -21.20
CA LYS A 104 -0.51 5.46 -22.64
C LYS A 104 0.95 5.25 -23.07
N LEU A 105 1.89 5.97 -22.44
CA LEU A 105 3.31 5.83 -22.74
C LEU A 105 3.87 4.46 -22.34
N ILE A 106 3.49 3.97 -21.14
CA ILE A 106 3.91 2.63 -20.67
C ILE A 106 3.41 1.56 -21.63
N ILE A 107 2.13 1.60 -22.01
CA ILE A 107 1.53 0.58 -22.90
C ILE A 107 2.13 0.66 -24.31
N LYS A 108 2.42 1.87 -24.80
CA LYS A 108 3.07 2.04 -26.11
C LYS A 108 4.48 1.43 -26.13
N GLU A 109 5.25 1.63 -25.06
CA GLU A 109 6.62 1.11 -24.95
C GLU A 109 6.64 -0.39 -24.65
N PHE A 110 5.68 -0.87 -23.87
CA PHE A 110 5.56 -2.26 -23.44
C PHE A 110 4.14 -2.80 -23.71
N PRO A 111 3.82 -3.16 -24.98
CA PRO A 111 2.48 -3.61 -25.38
C PRO A 111 2.02 -4.90 -24.68
N GLU A 112 2.95 -5.67 -24.11
CA GLU A 112 2.66 -6.91 -23.39
C GLU A 112 2.33 -6.73 -21.90
N ILE A 113 2.30 -5.48 -21.41
CA ILE A 113 1.93 -5.14 -20.03
C ILE A 113 0.42 -4.92 -19.94
N LYS A 114 -0.14 -5.35 -18.81
CA LYS A 114 -1.50 -4.98 -18.39
C LYS A 114 -1.48 -4.09 -17.16
N ILE A 115 -2.19 -2.97 -17.22
CA ILE A 115 -2.37 -2.03 -16.13
C ILE A 115 -3.75 -2.25 -15.49
N PHE A 116 -3.78 -2.34 -14.16
CA PHE A 116 -4.99 -2.40 -13.36
C PHE A 116 -5.12 -1.12 -12.55
N LEU A 117 -6.24 -0.41 -12.68
CA LEU A 117 -6.56 0.77 -11.88
C LEU A 117 -7.35 0.34 -10.63
N GLY A 118 -6.72 0.42 -9.47
CA GLY A 118 -7.30 0.08 -8.17
C GLY A 118 -8.04 1.26 -7.53
N TRP A 119 -9.17 0.96 -6.89
CA TRP A 119 -10.08 1.92 -6.25
C TRP A 119 -10.74 1.33 -5.01
N GLY A 120 -11.14 2.18 -4.05
CA GLY A 120 -11.83 1.79 -2.82
C GLY A 120 -13.21 2.45 -2.65
N ASN A 121 -13.48 3.54 -3.37
CA ASN A 121 -14.76 4.27 -3.31
C ASN A 121 -15.22 4.77 -4.68
N LEU A 122 -16.45 5.27 -4.76
CA LEU A 122 -17.07 5.72 -6.02
C LEU A 122 -16.29 6.86 -6.69
N LYS A 123 -15.74 7.82 -5.92
CA LYS A 123 -14.96 8.94 -6.46
C LYS A 123 -13.71 8.43 -7.19
N GLU A 124 -13.02 7.45 -6.61
CA GLU A 124 -11.85 6.82 -7.22
C GLU A 124 -12.22 5.98 -8.45
N TYR A 125 -13.36 5.29 -8.41
CA TYR A 125 -13.86 4.53 -9.55
C TYR A 125 -14.15 5.42 -10.76
N GLU A 126 -14.86 6.54 -10.56
CA GLU A 126 -15.12 7.50 -11.64
C GLU A 126 -13.82 8.15 -12.13
N PHE A 127 -12.88 8.45 -11.23
CA PHE A 127 -11.55 8.92 -11.62
C PHE A 127 -10.83 7.91 -12.54
N ALA A 128 -10.88 6.62 -12.22
CA ALA A 128 -10.24 5.57 -13.04
C ALA A 128 -10.87 5.47 -14.44
N LYS A 129 -12.20 5.63 -14.55
CA LYS A 129 -12.88 5.69 -15.85
C LYS A 129 -12.38 6.86 -16.69
N GLU A 130 -12.36 8.06 -16.10
CA GLU A 130 -11.89 9.27 -16.79
C GLU A 130 -10.45 9.13 -17.28
N VAL A 131 -9.57 8.43 -16.53
CA VAL A 131 -8.19 8.16 -16.94
C VAL A 131 -8.14 7.30 -18.20
N ILE A 132 -8.96 6.26 -18.30
CA ILE A 132 -9.05 5.39 -19.49
C ILE A 132 -9.59 6.19 -20.68
N GLU A 133 -10.66 6.96 -20.47
CA GLU A 133 -11.28 7.80 -21.51
C GLU A 133 -10.31 8.85 -22.07
N LEU A 134 -9.61 9.58 -21.20
CA LEU A 134 -8.62 10.60 -21.57
C LEU A 134 -7.41 10.01 -22.30
N GLY A 135 -7.01 8.80 -21.95
CA GLY A 135 -5.86 8.13 -22.58
C GLY A 135 -6.15 7.62 -23.99
N ALA A 136 -7.43 7.40 -24.33
CA ALA A 136 -7.87 6.69 -25.54
C ALA A 136 -7.13 5.34 -25.70
N ILE A 137 -7.03 4.59 -24.61
CA ILE A 137 -6.26 3.34 -24.51
C ILE A 137 -7.20 2.15 -24.76
N SER A 138 -6.73 1.10 -25.47
CA SER A 138 -7.48 -0.15 -25.58
C SER A 138 -7.71 -0.81 -24.22
N GLN A 139 -8.91 -1.33 -23.99
CA GLN A 139 -9.26 -2.04 -22.76
C GLN A 139 -8.47 -3.35 -22.56
N ASP A 140 -7.81 -3.85 -23.61
CA ASP A 140 -7.00 -5.07 -23.50
C ASP A 140 -5.74 -4.86 -22.63
N ASN A 141 -5.19 -3.63 -22.61
CA ASN A 141 -3.96 -3.30 -21.88
C ASN A 141 -4.19 -2.52 -20.58
N ILE A 142 -5.38 -1.97 -20.37
CA ILE A 142 -5.74 -1.27 -19.15
C ILE A 142 -7.17 -1.61 -18.75
N GLU A 143 -7.37 -1.96 -17.49
CA GLU A 143 -8.71 -2.17 -16.94
C GLU A 143 -8.85 -1.58 -15.55
N ILE A 144 -10.09 -1.27 -15.18
CA ILE A 144 -10.41 -0.93 -13.79
C ILE A 144 -10.54 -2.24 -13.02
N ALA A 145 -9.77 -2.39 -11.95
CA ALA A 145 -9.84 -3.57 -11.11
C ALA A 145 -11.25 -3.72 -10.49
N PRO A 146 -11.69 -4.94 -10.12
CA PRO A 146 -12.88 -5.09 -9.30
C PRO A 146 -12.68 -4.42 -7.93
N LYS A 147 -13.79 -4.12 -7.24
CA LYS A 147 -13.70 -3.63 -5.86
C LYS A 147 -13.22 -4.76 -4.96
N PHE A 148 -11.97 -4.69 -4.52
CA PHE A 148 -11.38 -5.70 -3.64
C PHE A 148 -11.74 -5.47 -2.17
N SER A 149 -11.90 -6.56 -1.43
CA SER A 149 -11.71 -6.56 0.03
C SER A 149 -10.24 -6.28 0.37
N LEU A 150 -9.93 -5.97 1.64
CA LEU A 150 -8.53 -5.76 2.06
C LEU A 150 -7.70 -7.03 1.85
N GLU A 151 -8.26 -8.20 2.14
CA GLU A 151 -7.60 -9.49 1.93
C GLU A 151 -7.31 -9.73 0.45
N GLU A 152 -8.31 -9.53 -0.41
CA GLU A 152 -8.13 -9.67 -1.86
C GLU A 152 -7.09 -8.69 -2.39
N LEU A 153 -7.04 -7.45 -1.87
CA LEU A 153 -6.05 -6.46 -2.28
C LEU A 153 -4.62 -6.85 -1.87
N ILE A 154 -4.44 -7.38 -0.66
CA ILE A 154 -3.14 -7.90 -0.20
C ILE A 154 -2.67 -9.02 -1.13
N VAL A 155 -3.56 -9.97 -1.41
CA VAL A 155 -3.28 -11.10 -2.31
C VAL A 155 -2.95 -10.61 -3.71
N PHE A 156 -3.74 -9.69 -4.24
CA PHE A 156 -3.56 -9.15 -5.58
C PHE A 156 -2.22 -8.40 -5.69
N THR A 157 -1.87 -7.58 -4.70
CA THR A 157 -0.59 -6.85 -4.65
C THR A 157 0.61 -7.80 -4.64
N LYS A 158 0.50 -8.94 -3.92
CA LYS A 158 1.54 -9.97 -3.88
C LYS A 158 1.55 -10.93 -5.08
N SER A 159 0.59 -10.80 -5.98
CA SER A 159 0.48 -11.61 -7.21
C SER A 159 0.95 -10.87 -8.46
N MET A 160 1.29 -9.57 -8.33
CA MET A 160 1.88 -8.74 -9.38
C MET A 160 3.40 -8.90 -9.43
#